data_AF-X1MI06-F1
#
_entry.id   AF-X1MI06-F1
#
_cell.length_a   1.000
_cell.length_b   1.000
_cell.length_c   1.000
_cell.angle_alpha   90.00
_cell.angle_beta   90.00
_cell.angle_gamma   90.00
#
_symmetry.space_group_name_H-M   'P 1'
#
loop_
_entity.id
_entity.type
_entity.pdbx_description
1 polymer ?
#
loop_
_entity_poly.entity_id
_entity_poly.type
_entity_poly.pdbx_seq_one_letter_code
_entity_poly.pdbx_strand_id
1 'polypeptide(L)'
;MDALAKRFETSEVTIRKDLAALETNGLLLRRYGGAVPVPQELLGESAQPVSSYKKAIARAAVGRIREHARIIIDSGSTTAAMIPELGRQPG
;
A
#
# COMPACT_ATOMS: atom_id res chain seq x y z
N MET A 1 -3.20 -27.21 -6.02
CA MET A 1 -3.73 -26.90 -7.37
C MET A 1 -4.87 -27.86 -7.67
N ASP A 2 -4.62 -29.16 -7.70
CA ASP A 2 -5.64 -30.20 -7.90
C ASP A 2 -6.89 -30.10 -6.99
N ALA A 3 -6.70 -29.78 -5.71
CA ALA A 3 -7.82 -29.55 -4.78
C ALA A 3 -8.69 -28.33 -5.13
N LEU A 4 -8.11 -27.25 -5.66
CA LEU A 4 -8.88 -26.09 -6.14
C LEU A 4 -9.56 -26.40 -7.48
N ALA A 5 -8.85 -27.07 -8.39
CA ALA A 5 -9.39 -27.50 -9.67
C ALA A 5 -10.63 -28.38 -9.50
N LYS A 6 -10.57 -29.37 -8.58
CA LYS A 6 -11.73 -30.20 -8.22
C LYS A 6 -12.84 -29.42 -7.54
N ARG A 7 -12.52 -28.51 -6.61
CA ARG A 7 -13.53 -27.73 -5.88
C ARG A 7 -14.28 -26.73 -6.74
N PHE A 8 -13.62 -26.14 -7.74
CA PHE A 8 -14.20 -25.17 -8.67
C PHE A 8 -14.57 -25.80 -10.02
N GLU A 9 -14.55 -27.14 -10.11
CA GLU A 9 -14.87 -27.91 -11.32
C GLU A 9 -14.20 -27.37 -12.59
N THR A 10 -12.92 -27.00 -12.47
CA THR A 10 -12.18 -26.33 -13.54
C THR A 10 -10.79 -26.92 -13.70
N SER A 11 -10.10 -26.56 -14.80
CA SER A 11 -8.77 -27.09 -15.08
C SER A 11 -7.70 -26.45 -14.19
N GLU A 12 -6.62 -27.18 -13.90
CA GLU A 12 -5.45 -26.60 -13.21
C GLU A 12 -4.80 -25.45 -14.00
N VAL A 13 -4.99 -25.41 -15.32
CA VAL A 13 -4.55 -24.30 -16.18
C VAL A 13 -5.38 -23.04 -15.87
N THR A 14 -6.69 -23.18 -15.70
CA THR A 14 -7.60 -22.09 -15.33
C THR A 14 -7.27 -21.55 -13.93
N ILE A 15 -7.14 -22.44 -12.93
CA ILE A 15 -6.75 -22.02 -11.56
C ILE A 15 -5.42 -21.27 -11.55
N ARG A 16 -4.42 -21.71 -12.33
CA ARG A 16 -3.14 -21.00 -12.43
C ARG A 16 -3.30 -19.59 -13.03
N LYS A 17 -4.12 -19.46 -14.08
CA LYS A 17 -4.37 -18.18 -14.76
C LYS A 17 -5.09 -17.20 -13.83
N ASP A 18 -6.09 -17.67 -13.11
CA ASP A 18 -6.86 -16.86 -12.18
C ASP A 18 -6.03 -16.42 -10.97
N LEU A 19 -5.23 -17.33 -10.39
CA LEU A 19 -4.30 -16.99 -9.32
C LEU A 19 -3.23 -15.97 -9.78
N ALA A 20 -2.72 -16.10 -11.01
CA ALA A 20 -1.77 -15.13 -11.56
C ALA A 20 -2.43 -13.75 -11.77
N ALA A 21 -3.69 -13.71 -12.21
CA ALA A 21 -4.45 -12.46 -12.35
C ALA A 21 -4.70 -11.81 -10.98
N LEU A 22 -5.08 -12.59 -9.97
CA LEU A 22 -5.30 -12.09 -8.60
C LEU A 22 -4.00 -11.62 -7.93
N GLU A 23 -2.87 -12.28 -8.19
CA GLU A 23 -1.53 -11.83 -7.76
C GLU A 23 -1.13 -10.52 -8.43
N THR A 24 -1.33 -10.40 -9.75
CA THR A 24 -1.07 -9.18 -10.52
C THR A 24 -1.90 -8.00 -10.00
N ASN A 25 -3.14 -8.26 -9.57
CA ASN A 25 -4.03 -7.26 -8.99
C ASN A 25 -3.78 -7.01 -7.49
N GLY A 26 -2.75 -7.62 -6.89
CA GLY A 26 -2.40 -7.42 -5.48
C GLY A 26 -3.43 -7.96 -4.49
N LEU A 27 -4.29 -8.90 -4.90
CA LEU A 27 -5.35 -9.48 -4.07
C LEU A 27 -4.91 -10.73 -3.30
N LEU A 28 -3.85 -11.40 -3.76
CA LEU A 28 -3.21 -12.52 -3.06
C LEU A 28 -1.71 -12.61 -3.31
N LEU A 29 -1.00 -13.33 -2.45
CA LEU A 29 0.40 -13.73 -2.63
C LEU A 29 0.47 -15.24 -2.85
N ARG A 30 1.27 -15.68 -3.83
CA ARG A 30 1.53 -17.11 -4.05
C ARG A 30 2.58 -17.64 -3.07
N ARG A 31 2.31 -18.82 -2.50
CA ARG A 31 3.30 -19.64 -1.80
C ARG A 31 3.39 -21.00 -2.48
N TYR A 32 4.48 -21.74 -2.26
CA TYR A 32 4.61 -23.12 -2.76
C TYR A 32 3.42 -23.96 -2.28
N GLY A 33 2.56 -24.37 -3.21
CA GLY A 33 1.38 -25.21 -2.94
C GLY A 33 0.05 -24.50 -2.69
N GLY A 34 0.01 -23.16 -2.64
CA GLY A 34 -1.24 -22.43 -2.34
C GLY A 34 -1.19 -20.92 -2.61
N ALA A 35 -2.28 -20.25 -2.26
CA ALA A 35 -2.40 -18.80 -2.30
C ALA A 35 -2.92 -18.32 -0.95
N VAL A 36 -2.30 -17.25 -0.44
CA VAL A 36 -2.75 -16.58 0.79
C VAL A 36 -3.25 -15.19 0.41
N PRO A 37 -4.35 -14.70 0.99
CA PRO A 37 -4.77 -13.31 0.79
C PRO A 37 -3.61 -12.40 1.20
N VAL A 38 -3.40 -11.29 0.46
CA VAL A 38 -2.34 -10.34 0.83
C VAL A 38 -2.65 -9.85 2.25
N PRO A 39 -1.70 -9.97 3.20
CA PRO A 39 -1.85 -9.36 4.52
C PRO A 39 -2.25 -7.89 4.34
N GLN A 40 -3.32 -7.47 5.01
CA GLN A 40 -3.80 -6.09 4.94
C GLN A 40 -2.71 -5.09 5.39
N GLU A 41 -1.74 -5.56 6.17
CA GLU A 41 -0.50 -4.89 6.58
C GLU A 41 0.46 -4.53 5.43
N LEU A 42 0.34 -5.19 4.27
CA LEU A 42 1.07 -4.88 3.04
C LEU A 42 0.29 -3.92 2.12
N LEU A 43 -1.02 -3.79 2.33
CA LEU A 43 -1.92 -2.94 1.53
C LEU A 43 -2.15 -1.55 2.15
N GLY A 44 -1.83 -1.38 3.43
CA GLY A 44 -1.82 -0.08 4.10
C GLY A 44 -0.46 0.14 4.76
N GLU A 45 0.09 1.36 4.65
CA GLU A 45 1.13 1.80 5.57
C GLU A 45 0.67 1.44 6.99
N SER A 46 1.49 0.66 7.69
CA SER A 46 1.27 0.26 9.07
C SER A 46 0.59 1.39 9.84
N ALA A 47 -0.63 1.15 10.33
CA ALA A 47 -1.45 2.08 11.12
C ALA A 47 -0.83 2.39 12.50
N GLN A 48 0.49 2.29 12.63
CA GLN A 48 1.26 2.81 13.75
C GLN A 48 1.04 4.33 13.81
N PRO A 49 0.64 4.86 14.97
CA PRO A 49 0.52 6.30 15.15
C PRO A 49 1.83 7.00 14.76
N VAL A 50 1.75 7.97 13.85
CA VAL A 50 2.91 8.79 13.49
C VAL A 50 3.46 9.45 14.75
N SER A 51 4.72 9.18 15.06
CA SER A 51 5.43 9.74 16.21
C SER A 51 5.34 11.27 16.26
N SER A 52 5.28 11.84 17.47
CA SER A 52 5.28 13.29 17.70
C SER A 52 6.48 13.98 17.05
N TYR A 53 7.65 13.33 17.04
CA TYR A 53 8.86 13.84 16.38
C TYR A 53 8.69 13.97 14.87
N LYS A 54 8.09 12.97 14.21
CA LYS A 54 7.82 13.01 12.77
C LYS A 54 6.82 14.11 12.42
N LYS A 55 5.80 14.32 13.26
CA LYS A 55 4.86 15.44 13.10
C LYS A 55 5.54 16.80 13.25
N ALA A 56 6.48 16.95 14.19
CA ALA A 56 7.24 18.18 14.37
C ALA A 56 8.15 18.46 13.16
N ILE A 57 8.83 17.44 12.63
CA ILE A 57 9.64 17.55 11.40
C ILE A 57 8.74 17.94 10.23
N ALA A 58 7.59 17.29 10.07
CA ALA A 58 6.65 17.57 8.98
C ALA A 58 6.18 19.03 9.00
N ARG A 59 5.78 19.57 10.16
CA ARG A 59 5.40 20.98 10.29
C ARG A 59 6.53 21.93 9.91
N ALA A 60 7.74 21.68 10.39
CA ALA A 60 8.90 22.50 10.06
C ALA A 60 9.25 22.43 8.56
N ALA A 61 9.10 21.26 7.94
CA ALA A 61 9.34 21.06 6.52
C ALA A 61 8.29 21.79 5.65
N VAL A 62 6.99 21.66 5.98
CA VAL A 62 5.91 22.36 5.27
C VAL A 62 6.07 23.89 5.36
N GLY A 63 6.49 24.41 6.51
CA GLY A 63 6.80 25.84 6.67
C GLY A 63 7.93 26.38 5.79
N ARG A 64 8.70 25.52 5.11
CA ARG A 64 9.76 25.92 4.16
C ARG A 64 9.33 25.82 2.70
N ILE A 65 8.15 25.28 2.43
CA ILE A 65 7.62 25.14 1.07
C ILE A 65 7.10 26.51 0.62
N ARG A 66 7.44 26.90 -0.60
CA ARG A 66 6.96 28.15 -1.19
C ARG A 66 5.51 27.98 -1.63
N GLU A 67 4.76 29.08 -1.60
CA GLU A 67 3.44 29.15 -2.21
C GLU A 67 3.50 28.72 -3.68
N HIS A 68 2.46 28.07 -4.17
CA HIS A 68 2.39 27.53 -5.54
C HIS A 68 3.48 26.50 -5.92
N ALA A 69 4.24 25.97 -4.96
CA ALA A 69 5.25 24.95 -5.25
C ALA A 69 4.61 23.61 -5.65
N ARG A 70 5.19 22.96 -6.66
CA ARG A 70 4.86 21.58 -7.03
C ARG A 70 5.87 20.64 -6.37
N ILE A 71 5.41 19.76 -5.50
CA ILE A 71 6.25 18.85 -4.70
C ILE A 71 5.87 17.40 -4.95
N ILE A 72 6.84 16.50 -4.81
CA ILE A 72 6.62 15.05 -4.83
C ILE A 72 6.90 14.54 -3.41
N ILE A 73 6.02 13.68 -2.89
CA ILE A 73 6.15 13.08 -1.57
C ILE A 73 6.53 11.61 -1.73
N ASP A 74 7.60 11.20 -1.06
CA ASP A 74 8.07 9.81 -1.03
C ASP A 74 7.24 8.95 -0.05
N SER A 75 7.38 7.63 -0.15
CA SER A 75 6.71 6.58 0.64
C SER A 75 7.14 6.46 2.11
N GLY A 76 7.95 7.40 2.61
CA GLY A 76 8.39 7.39 3.99
C GLY A 76 7.29 7.86 4.95
N SER A 77 7.08 7.15 6.07
CA SER A 77 6.14 7.60 7.12
C SER A 77 6.42 9.01 7.69
N THR A 78 7.65 9.54 7.54
CA THR A 78 7.98 10.93 7.90
C THR A 78 7.51 11.92 6.83
N THR A 79 7.64 11.59 5.55
CA THR A 79 7.19 12.43 4.43
C THR A 79 5.67 12.38 4.29
N ALA A 80 5.05 11.22 4.51
CA ALA A 80 3.59 11.07 4.59
C ALA A 80 2.98 11.94 5.69
N ALA A 81 3.69 12.15 6.81
CA ALA A 81 3.24 13.03 7.89
C ALA A 81 3.11 14.51 7.48
N MET A 82 3.67 14.92 6.34
CA MET A 82 3.52 16.27 5.78
C MET A 82 2.15 16.50 5.12
N ILE A 83 1.52 15.46 4.59
CA ILE A 83 0.23 15.52 3.88
C ILE A 83 -0.86 16.27 4.68
N PRO A 84 -1.16 15.92 5.95
CA PRO A 84 -2.18 16.62 6.71
C PRO A 84 -1.79 18.07 7.08
N GLU A 85 -0.50 18.38 7.12
CA GLU A 85 -0.02 19.74 7.44
C GLU A 85 -0.06 20.67 6.20
N LEU A 86 0.05 20.12 4.98
CA LEU A 86 -0.09 20.87 3.72
C LEU A 86 -1.49 21.45 3.52
N GLY A 87 -2.54 20.70 3.87
CA GLY A 87 -3.94 21.15 3.72
C GLY A 87 -4.34 22.33 4.62
N ARG A 88 -3.43 22.80 5.48
CA ARG A 88 -3.64 23.96 6.36
C ARG A 88 -3.11 25.27 5.76
N GLN A 89 -2.32 25.22 4.69
CA GLN A 89 -1.84 26.42 4.02
C GLN A 89 -2.76 26.74 2.84
N PRO A 90 -3.36 27.94 2.78
CA PRO A 90 -4.00 28.40 1.56
C PRO A 90 -2.92 28.48 0.46
N GLY A 91 -3.29 27.98 -0.73
CA GLY A 91 -2.44 27.99 -1.91
C GLY A 91 -2.58 29.24 -2.72
#